data_AF-A0A920UNM5-F1
#
_entry.id   AF-A0A920UNM5-F1
#
_cell.length_a   1.000
_cell.length_b   1.000
_cell.length_c   1.000
_cell.angle_alpha   90.00
_cell.angle_beta   90.00
_cell.angle_gamma   90.00
#
_symmetry.space_group_name_H-M   'P 1'
#
loop_
_entity.id
_entity.type
_entity.pdbx_description
1 polymer ?
#
loop_
_entity_poly.entity_id
_entity_poly.type
_entity_poly.pdbx_seq_one_letter_code
_entity_poly.pdbx_strand_id
1 'polypeptide(L)' 'MIVQMRIGRRTPKVVINTKAVEEMNQLTCDSSGLTIGAAVPCYKIYQNSKIYFCISWNNRFSSLIGGIQIQGRATLGGNL' A
#
# COMPACT_ATOMS: atom_id res chain seq x y z
N MET A 1 -3.75 -5.69 -10.32
CA MET A 1 -3.40 -5.89 -11.74
C MET A 1 -3.53 -7.33 -12.24
N ILE A 2 -2.95 -8.31 -11.54
CA ILE A 2 -2.89 -9.73 -11.98
C ILE A 2 -4.25 -10.31 -12.43
N VAL A 3 -5.32 -10.11 -11.65
CA VAL A 3 -6.66 -10.64 -12.02
C VAL A 3 -7.17 -10.05 -13.34
N GLN A 4 -6.98 -8.74 -13.56
CA GLN A 4 -7.39 -8.07 -14.78
C GLN A 4 -6.63 -8.59 -16.01
N MET A 5 -5.38 -9.03 -15.84
CA MET A 5 -4.61 -9.67 -16.92
C MET A 5 -5.12 -11.09 -17.19
N ARG A 6 -5.42 -11.86 -16.14
CA ARG A 6 -5.95 -13.24 -16.27
C ARG A 6 -7.28 -13.29 -17.01
N ILE A 7 -8.16 -12.30 -16.80
CA ILE A 7 -9.45 -12.22 -17.49
C ILE A 7 -9.38 -11.50 -18.83
N GLY A 8 -8.17 -11.17 -19.32
CA GLY A 8 -7.98 -10.46 -20.59
C GLY A 8 -8.41 -8.99 -20.61
N ARG A 9 -8.81 -8.41 -19.47
CA ARG A 9 -9.20 -6.98 -19.40
C ARG A 9 -8.02 -6.04 -19.65
N ARG A 10 -6.79 -6.45 -19.32
CA ARG A 10 -5.56 -5.71 -19.68
C ARG A 10 -4.48 -6.65 -20.20
N THR A 11 -3.87 -6.30 -21.33
CA THR A 11 -2.80 -7.06 -22.00
C THR A 11 -1.54 -6.19 -22.19
N PRO A 12 -0.88 -5.76 -21.09
CA PRO A 12 0.29 -4.91 -21.19
C PRO A 12 1.46 -5.65 -21.86
N LYS A 13 2.24 -4.95 -22.69
CA LYS A 13 3.46 -5.49 -23.30
C LYS A 13 4.60 -5.66 -22.29
N VAL A 14 4.59 -4.86 -21.22
CA VAL A 14 5.61 -4.83 -20.18
C VAL A 14 4.94 -4.70 -18.81
N VAL A 15 5.47 -5.40 -17.81
CA VAL A 15 5.04 -5.29 -16.41
C VAL A 15 6.27 -4.95 -15.57
N ILE A 16 6.16 -3.89 -14.77
CA ILE A 16 7.22 -3.44 -13.88
C ILE A 16 6.85 -3.79 -12.43
N ASN A 17 7.73 -4.48 -11.74
CA ASN A 17 7.55 -4.79 -10.32
C ASN A 17 8.16 -3.67 -9.45
N THR A 18 7.30 -2.79 -8.93
CA THR A 18 7.72 -1.70 -8.05
C THR A 18 7.94 -2.12 -6.60
N LYS A 19 7.46 -3.29 -6.18
CA LYS A 19 7.58 -3.74 -4.78
C LYS A 19 9.01 -4.04 -4.35
N ALA A 20 9.90 -4.33 -5.29
CA ALA A 20 11.30 -4.61 -5.01
C ALA A 20 12.14 -3.33 -4.78
N VAL A 21 11.58 -2.15 -5.07
CA VAL A 21 12.27 -0.87 -4.88
C VAL A 21 12.14 -0.46 -3.41
N GLU A 22 13.25 -0.37 -2.70
CA GLU A 22 13.27 -0.12 -1.25
C GLU A 22 12.73 1.27 -0.91
N GLU A 23 13.04 2.27 -1.73
CA GLU A 23 12.59 3.65 -1.58
C GLU A 23 11.06 3.78 -1.69
N MET A 24 10.42 2.91 -2.47
CA MET A 24 8.96 2.87 -2.60
C MET A 24 8.26 2.16 -1.43
N ASN A 25 9.02 1.53 -0.54
CA ASN A 25 8.52 0.82 0.64
C ASN A 25 8.74 1.59 1.95
N GLN A 26 9.14 2.86 1.86
CA GLN A 26 9.37 3.69 3.05
C GLN A 26 8.05 4.12 3.68
N LEU A 27 8.02 4.10 5.02
CA LEU A 27 6.89 4.56 5.82
C LEU A 27 7.46 5.38 6.97
N THR A 28 7.40 6.70 6.83
CA THR A 28 8.00 7.64 7.78
C THR A 28 6.98 8.64 8.26
N CYS A 29 7.08 8.99 9.54
CA CYS A 29 6.36 10.10 10.09
C CYS A 29 7.31 11.02 10.84
N ASP A 30 7.18 12.31 10.59
CA ASP A 30 7.92 13.37 11.24
C ASP A 30 6.98 14.57 11.55
N SER A 31 7.56 15.68 12.01
CA SER A 31 6.83 16.91 12.32
C SER A 31 6.17 17.58 11.10
N SER A 32 6.57 17.23 9.89
CA SER A 32 6.00 17.74 8.64
C SER A 32 4.81 16.90 8.14
N GLY A 33 4.67 15.67 8.65
CA GLY A 33 3.51 14.81 8.40
C GLY A 33 3.88 13.36 8.17
N LEU A 34 2.99 12.65 7.45
CA LEU A 34 3.15 11.24 7.11
C LEU A 34 3.53 11.06 5.64
N THR A 35 4.65 10.38 5.42
CA THR A 35 5.07 9.93 4.10
C THR A 35 4.85 8.43 3.97
N ILE A 36 4.08 8.02 2.96
CA ILE A 36 3.81 6.61 2.65
C ILE A 36 4.29 6.32 1.24
N GLY A 37 5.24 5.41 1.11
CA GLY A 37 5.69 4.91 -0.19
C GLY A 37 4.56 4.17 -0.93
N ALA A 38 4.51 4.33 -2.27
CA ALA A 38 3.45 3.77 -3.10
C ALA A 38 3.38 2.23 -3.06
N ALA A 39 4.49 1.56 -2.73
CA ALA A 39 4.58 0.11 -2.65
C ALA A 39 4.39 -0.46 -1.23
N VAL A 40 4.15 0.39 -0.22
CA VAL A 40 3.93 -0.03 1.17
C VAL A 40 2.65 -0.88 1.26
N PRO A 41 2.74 -2.14 1.73
CA PRO A 41 1.55 -2.98 1.94
C PRO A 41 0.64 -2.41 3.03
N CYS A 42 -0.67 -2.57 2.86
CA CYS A 42 -1.68 -2.04 3.79
C CYS A 42 -1.47 -2.50 5.23
N TYR A 43 -1.06 -3.76 5.44
CA TYR A 43 -0.82 -4.29 6.78
C TYR A 43 0.30 -3.57 7.54
N LYS A 44 1.34 -3.11 6.86
CA LYS A 44 2.43 -2.35 7.50
C LYS A 44 1.96 -0.98 7.99
N ILE A 45 0.88 -0.44 7.41
CA ILE A 45 0.35 0.88 7.75
C ILE A 45 -0.47 0.81 9.03
N TYR A 46 -1.48 -0.07 9.09
CA TYR A 46 -2.34 -0.15 10.28
C TYR A 46 -1.67 -0.83 11.49
N GLN A 47 -0.63 -1.65 11.28
CA GLN A 47 0.14 -2.27 12.39
C GLN A 47 1.21 -1.34 12.97
N ASN A 48 1.60 -0.27 12.27
CA ASN A 48 2.65 0.62 12.75
C ASN A 48 2.08 1.61 13.78
N SER A 49 2.45 1.40 15.05
CA SER A 49 2.00 2.22 16.17
C SER A 49 2.46 3.68 16.05
N LYS A 50 3.62 3.96 15.45
CA LYS A 50 4.07 5.36 15.22
C LYS A 50 3.14 6.11 14.28
N ILE A 51 2.59 5.43 13.28
CA ILE A 51 1.64 6.03 12.34
C ILE A 51 0.30 6.31 13.00
N TYR A 52 -0.11 5.47 13.96
CA TYR A 52 -1.33 5.68 14.73
C TYR A 52 -1.31 7.01 15.49
N PHE A 53 -0.15 7.43 16.01
CA PHE A 53 -0.02 8.70 16.74
C PHE A 53 0.16 9.92 15.84
N CYS A 54 0.62 9.72 14.61
CA CYS A 54 0.96 10.82 13.70
C CYS A 54 -0.22 11.43 12.95
N ILE A 55 -1.32 10.70 12.81
CA ILE A 55 -2.49 11.19 12.10
C ILE A 55 -3.65 11.22 13.08
N SER A 56 -4.38 12.34 13.16
CA SER A 56 -5.58 12.44 14.00
C SER A 56 -6.74 11.57 13.49
N TRP A 57 -6.68 11.11 12.24
CA TRP A 57 -7.66 10.19 11.68
C TRP A 57 -7.25 8.74 11.97
N ASN A 58 -8.24 7.89 12.28
CA ASN A 58 -8.02 6.47 12.51
C ASN A 58 -7.32 5.84 11.30
N ASN A 59 -6.10 5.33 11.45
CA ASN A 59 -5.31 4.63 10.40
C ASN A 59 -5.99 3.37 9.80
N ARG A 60 -7.24 3.09 10.21
CA ARG A 60 -8.01 1.89 9.93
C ARG A 60 -8.46 1.75 8.48
N PHE A 61 -8.38 2.78 7.65
CA PHE A 61 -8.86 2.69 6.26
C PHE A 61 -8.07 1.68 5.43
N SER A 62 -6.76 1.54 5.68
CA SER A 62 -5.94 0.48 5.06
C SER A 62 -6.38 -0.93 5.48
N SER A 63 -6.99 -1.09 6.66
CA SER A 63 -7.56 -2.35 7.14
C SER A 63 -8.95 -2.67 6.57
N LEU A 64 -9.57 -1.72 5.85
CA LEU A 64 -10.84 -1.93 5.14
C LEU A 64 -10.63 -2.42 3.70
N ILE A 65 -9.39 -2.43 3.20
CA ILE A 65 -9.08 -2.82 1.81
C ILE A 65 -9.05 -4.35 1.70
N GLY A 66 -10.20 -4.92 1.34
CA GLY A 66 -10.37 -6.37 1.17
C GLY A 66 -10.12 -7.16 2.47
N GLY A 67 -9.92 -8.48 2.35
CA GLY A 67 -9.57 -9.33 3.49
C GLY A 67 -8.06 -9.33 3.80
N ILE A 68 -7.66 -9.95 4.91
CA ILE A 68 -6.25 -10.04 5.37
C ILE A 68 -5.29 -10.50 4.26
N GLN A 69 -5.70 -11.48 3.46
CA GLN A 69 -4.91 -12.00 2.32
C GLN A 69 -4.67 -10.94 1.23
N ILE A 70 -5.62 -10.03 1.03
CA ILE A 70 -5.48 -8.89 0.12
C ILE A 70 -4.61 -7.82 0.77
N GLN A 71 -4.80 -7.52 2.04
CA GLN A 71 -4.02 -6.49 2.77
C GLN A 71 -2.51 -6.78 2.85
N GLY A 72 -2.13 -8.06 2.84
CA GLY A 72 -0.73 -8.48 2.71
C GLY A 72 -0.09 -8.14 1.35
N ARG A 73 -0.90 -7.89 0.33
CA ARG A 73 -0.46 -7.70 -1.07
C ARG A 73 -0.86 -6.34 -1.65
N ALA A 74 -1.97 -5.75 -1.23
CA ALA A 74 -2.44 -4.46 -1.67
C ALA A 74 -1.58 -3.35 -1.06
N THR A 75 -1.34 -2.31 -1.85
CA THR A 75 -0.61 -1.10 -1.44
C THR A 75 -1.53 0.09 -1.67
N LEU A 76 -1.35 1.18 -0.93
CA LEU A 76 -2.17 2.38 -1.17
C LEU A 76 -1.96 2.93 -2.59
N GLY A 77 -0.71 2.94 -3.08
CA GLY A 77 -0.41 3.39 -4.44
C GLY A 77 -0.99 2.50 -5.55
N GLY A 78 -1.33 1.24 -5.26
CA GLY A 78 -2.04 0.37 -6.20
C GLY A 78 -3.57 0.44 -6.08
N ASN A 79 -4.09 1.14 -5.06
CA ASN A 79 -5.51 1.35 -4.82
C ASN A 79 -6.00 2.71 -5.36
N LEU A 80 -5.13 3.73 -5.32
CA LEU A 80 -5.33 5.01 -6.01
C LEU A 80 -5.32 4.82 -7.54
#